data_AF-A0AAN8EJP6-F1
#
_entry.id   AF-A0AAN8EJP6-F1
#
_cell.length_a   1.000
_cell.length_b   1.000
_cell.length_c   1.000
_cell.angle_alpha   90.00
_cell.angle_beta   90.00
_cell.angle_gamma   90.00
#
_symmetry.space_group_name_H-M   'P 1'
#
loop_
_entity.id
_entity.type
_entity.pdbx_description
1 polymer ?
#
loop_
_entity_poly.entity_id
_entity_poly.type
_entity_poly.pdbx_seq_one_letter_code
_entity_poly.pdbx_strand_id
1 'polypeptide(L)'
;MKQKGYSKQERERFDPVSIAGMQTKATDILHGTFRVNMKLEGYDGGSCASFFWYRSDTEELDIEIVTPGTSVVNDTINYTTQPSVNADWSRIPGATLSVPLKDTMDSFRTHRFDCDLSGSLYYLDDQLVHADGRGVPQGGGSLQLKLWADGNKWWTGIPSESDVYLRIRTISAYYNVTTKATRGDTRCDELCIV
;
A
#
# COMPACT_ATOMS: atom_id res chain seq x y z
N MET A 1 11.79 -3.61 6.16
CA MET A 1 10.99 -4.85 6.08
C MET A 1 11.62 -5.81 5.10
N LYS A 2 11.34 -7.11 5.22
CA LYS A 2 11.93 -8.16 4.38
C LYS A 2 10.88 -9.20 3.99
N GLN A 3 10.78 -9.50 2.70
CA GLN A 3 10.24 -10.77 2.23
C GLN A 3 11.43 -11.70 2.03
N LYS A 4 11.39 -12.90 2.64
CA LYS A 4 12.43 -13.91 2.40
C LYS A 4 12.27 -14.48 0.99
N GLY A 5 13.38 -14.70 0.30
CA GLY A 5 13.38 -15.43 -0.96
C GLY A 5 12.67 -16.78 -0.82
N TYR A 6 11.86 -17.10 -1.84
CA TYR A 6 11.02 -18.28 -1.90
C TYR A 6 11.55 -19.25 -2.95
N SER A 7 12.31 -20.23 -2.50
CA SER A 7 12.99 -21.18 -3.38
C SER A 7 12.03 -22.11 -4.12
N LYS A 8 12.51 -22.71 -5.22
CA LYS A 8 11.75 -23.72 -5.98
C LYS A 8 11.32 -24.90 -5.11
N GLN A 9 12.17 -25.34 -4.17
CA GLN A 9 11.85 -26.43 -3.25
C GLN A 9 10.74 -26.04 -2.27
N GLU A 10 10.79 -24.83 -1.71
CA GLU A 10 9.72 -24.31 -0.86
C GLU A 10 8.39 -24.24 -1.65
N ARG A 11 8.44 -23.82 -2.92
CA ARG A 11 7.28 -23.79 -3.83
C ARG A 11 6.71 -25.17 -4.12
N GLU A 12 7.55 -26.16 -4.41
CA GLU A 12 7.12 -27.54 -4.67
C GLU A 12 6.47 -28.20 -3.44
N ARG A 13 6.87 -27.77 -2.24
CA ARG A 13 6.28 -28.21 -0.97
C ARG A 13 5.07 -27.38 -0.52
N PHE A 14 4.75 -26.30 -1.22
CA PHE A 14 3.74 -25.32 -0.81
C PHE A 14 4.02 -24.73 0.58
N ASP A 15 5.30 -24.48 0.89
CA ASP A 15 5.69 -23.86 2.15
C ASP A 15 5.17 -22.41 2.21
N PRO A 16 4.84 -21.86 3.40
CA PRO A 16 4.42 -20.47 3.54
C PRO A 16 5.52 -19.48 3.12
N VAL A 17 5.11 -18.41 2.44
CA VAL A 17 6.01 -17.28 2.10
C VAL A 17 6.19 -16.39 3.33
N SER A 18 7.44 -16.07 3.68
CA SER A 18 7.73 -15.14 4.77
C SER A 18 7.63 -13.69 4.28
N ILE A 19 6.67 -12.97 4.85
CA ILE A 19 6.34 -11.57 4.53
C ILE A 19 6.53 -10.68 5.77
N ALA A 20 6.43 -9.37 5.59
CA ALA A 20 6.50 -8.41 6.69
C ALA A 20 5.42 -7.33 6.55
N GLY A 21 4.90 -6.86 7.68
CA GLY A 21 3.92 -5.79 7.72
C GLY A 21 4.03 -5.01 9.02
N MET A 22 3.53 -3.78 8.98
CA MET A 22 3.36 -2.94 10.15
C MET A 22 2.08 -2.13 10.02
N GLN A 23 1.48 -1.80 11.15
CA GLN A 23 0.20 -1.10 11.21
C GLN A 23 0.20 -0.08 12.36
N THR A 24 -0.52 1.02 12.18
CA THR A 24 -0.77 1.96 13.26
C THR A 24 -1.60 1.34 14.38
N LYS A 25 -1.25 1.63 15.64
CA LYS A 25 -2.14 1.30 16.77
C LYS A 25 -3.48 2.05 16.69
N ALA A 26 -3.45 3.28 16.16
CA ALA A 26 -4.65 4.04 15.87
C ALA A 26 -5.48 3.35 14.79
N THR A 27 -6.76 3.18 15.07
CA THR A 27 -7.76 2.56 14.19
C THR A 27 -8.95 3.50 13.93
N ASP A 28 -8.84 4.75 14.39
CA ASP A 28 -9.84 5.80 14.25
C ASP A 28 -9.39 6.92 13.30
N ILE A 29 -8.40 6.66 12.45
CA ILE A 29 -7.85 7.59 11.45
C ILE A 29 -8.88 7.78 10.33
N LEU A 30 -9.26 9.02 9.99
CA LEU A 30 -10.24 9.33 8.95
C LEU A 30 -9.60 10.05 7.75
N HIS A 31 -9.75 11.38 7.68
CA HIS A 31 -9.28 12.22 6.58
C HIS A 31 -7.90 12.77 6.91
N GLY A 32 -7.04 12.90 5.91
CA GLY A 32 -5.69 13.38 6.15
C GLY A 32 -4.78 13.30 4.94
N THR A 33 -3.51 13.55 5.19
CA THR A 33 -2.40 13.39 4.24
C THR A 33 -1.41 12.39 4.81
N PHE A 34 -1.13 11.35 4.04
CA PHE A 34 -0.33 10.20 4.46
C PHE A 34 0.80 10.01 3.47
N ARG A 35 2.05 10.04 3.95
CA ARG A 35 3.23 9.90 3.09
C ARG A 35 4.24 8.90 3.65
N VAL A 36 4.86 8.17 2.75
CA VAL A 36 5.99 7.29 3.04
C VAL A 36 7.13 7.60 2.07
N ASN A 37 8.34 7.77 2.61
CA ASN A 37 9.56 7.84 1.82
C ASN A 37 10.27 6.48 1.89
N MET A 38 10.25 5.75 0.78
CA MET A 38 10.70 4.36 0.75
C MET A 38 11.43 4.00 -0.54
N LYS A 39 12.19 2.92 -0.48
CA LYS A 39 12.84 2.27 -1.63
C LYS A 39 12.78 0.75 -1.50
N LEU A 40 12.99 0.06 -2.62
CA LEU A 40 13.12 -1.38 -2.72
C LEU A 40 14.56 -1.79 -3.07
N GLU A 41 15.02 -2.90 -2.52
CA GLU A 41 16.30 -3.52 -2.86
C GLU A 41 16.08 -5.01 -3.16
N GLY A 42 16.78 -5.54 -4.17
CA GLY A 42 16.67 -6.95 -4.58
C GLY A 42 15.29 -7.31 -5.15
N TYR A 43 14.53 -6.32 -5.63
CA TYR A 43 13.12 -6.45 -5.99
C TYR A 43 12.88 -7.08 -7.37
N ASP A 44 13.74 -8.00 -7.80
CA ASP A 44 13.46 -8.83 -8.96
C ASP A 44 12.61 -10.04 -8.55
N GLY A 45 11.67 -10.47 -9.38
CA GLY A 45 10.68 -11.50 -9.07
C GLY A 45 9.46 -10.99 -8.28
N GLY A 46 8.48 -11.87 -8.03
CA GLY A 46 7.16 -11.48 -7.51
C GLY A 46 7.16 -11.02 -6.05
N SER A 47 6.77 -9.77 -5.83
CA SER A 47 6.53 -9.13 -4.54
C SER A 47 5.60 -7.93 -4.72
N CYS A 48 4.94 -7.53 -3.64
CA CYS A 48 4.19 -6.28 -3.55
C CYS A 48 4.64 -5.51 -2.30
N ALA A 49 5.06 -4.26 -2.49
CA ALA A 49 5.19 -3.29 -1.40
C ALA A 49 3.97 -2.39 -1.40
N SER A 50 3.17 -2.45 -0.34
CA SER A 50 1.88 -1.78 -0.24
C SER A 50 1.88 -0.77 0.90
N PHE A 51 1.49 0.47 0.61
CA PHE A 51 1.22 1.53 1.60
C PHE A 51 -0.24 1.96 1.46
N PHE A 52 -1.03 1.74 2.50
CA PHE A 52 -2.48 1.84 2.36
C PHE A 52 -3.18 2.25 3.65
N TRP A 53 -4.35 2.85 3.51
CA TRP A 53 -5.30 3.06 4.60
C TRP A 53 -6.44 2.04 4.45
N TYR A 54 -6.82 1.38 5.54
CA TYR A 54 -7.83 0.31 5.53
C TYR A 54 -8.84 0.47 6.65
N ARG A 55 -10.12 0.34 6.30
CA ARG A 55 -11.23 0.13 7.25
C ARG A 55 -12.00 -1.15 6.94
N SER A 56 -12.25 -1.41 5.66
CA SER A 56 -12.98 -2.59 5.17
C SER A 56 -12.69 -2.79 3.68
N ASP A 57 -13.12 -3.94 3.13
CA ASP A 57 -12.93 -4.28 1.70
C ASP A 57 -13.63 -3.30 0.72
N THR A 58 -14.48 -2.40 1.23
CA THR A 58 -15.15 -1.34 0.45
C THR A 58 -14.68 0.07 0.81
N GLU A 59 -13.78 0.20 1.79
CA GLU A 59 -13.22 1.47 2.27
C GLU A 59 -11.72 1.26 2.51
N GLU A 60 -10.95 1.39 1.42
CA GLU A 60 -9.51 1.20 1.40
C GLU A 60 -8.87 2.08 0.30
N LEU A 61 -7.70 2.63 0.61
CA LEU A 61 -6.92 3.49 -0.27
C LEU A 61 -5.51 2.91 -0.39
N ASP A 62 -5.15 2.46 -1.59
CA ASP A 62 -3.94 1.68 -1.83
C ASP A 62 -2.92 2.41 -2.70
N ILE A 63 -1.66 2.26 -2.31
CA ILE A 63 -0.50 2.40 -3.20
C ILE A 63 0.27 1.08 -3.16
N GLU A 64 0.24 0.34 -4.27
CA GLU A 64 0.83 -1.00 -4.37
C GLU A 64 1.86 -1.07 -5.48
N ILE A 65 3.12 -1.29 -5.09
CA ILE A 65 4.24 -1.45 -5.99
C ILE A 65 4.43 -2.94 -6.24
N VAL A 66 4.03 -3.40 -7.42
CA VAL A 66 4.22 -4.76 -7.87
C VAL A 66 5.53 -4.84 -8.64
N THR A 67 6.45 -5.64 -8.12
CA THR A 67 7.80 -5.78 -8.66
C THR A 67 7.81 -6.52 -10.00
N PRO A 68 8.89 -6.41 -10.80
CA PRO A 68 9.08 -7.24 -12.00
C PRO A 68 8.90 -8.72 -11.69
N GLY A 69 8.18 -9.45 -12.52
CA GLY A 69 7.86 -10.84 -12.21
C GLY A 69 6.94 -11.49 -13.24
N THR A 70 6.09 -12.39 -12.76
CA THR A 70 5.23 -13.24 -13.63
C THR A 70 3.75 -12.91 -13.55
N SER A 71 3.38 -11.87 -12.79
CA SER A 71 1.99 -11.46 -12.67
C SER A 71 1.52 -10.64 -13.88
N VAL A 72 0.20 -10.49 -14.02
CA VAL A 72 -0.41 -9.69 -15.09
C VAL A 72 -0.14 -8.19 -14.94
N VAL A 73 -0.02 -7.70 -13.70
CA VAL A 73 0.27 -6.29 -13.38
C VAL A 73 1.74 -6.07 -12.99
N ASN A 74 2.63 -6.99 -13.36
CA ASN A 74 4.05 -6.90 -13.01
C ASN A 74 4.66 -5.56 -13.44
N ASP A 75 5.70 -5.13 -12.72
CA ASP A 75 6.45 -3.91 -13.02
C ASP A 75 5.58 -2.64 -13.03
N THR A 76 4.71 -2.50 -12.02
CA THR A 76 3.79 -1.36 -11.90
C THR A 76 3.71 -0.79 -10.50
N ILE A 77 3.27 0.47 -10.44
CA ILE A 77 2.70 1.09 -9.24
C ILE A 77 1.19 1.23 -9.48
N ASN A 78 0.39 0.70 -8.58
CA ASN A 78 -1.07 0.72 -8.64
C ASN A 78 -1.60 1.65 -7.57
N TYR A 79 -2.39 2.64 -7.99
CA TYR A 79 -3.09 3.57 -7.11
C TYR A 79 -4.56 3.19 -7.14
N THR A 80 -5.08 2.63 -6.05
CA THR A 80 -6.44 2.09 -6.01
C THR A 80 -7.27 2.74 -4.91
N THR A 81 -8.49 3.16 -5.24
CA THR A 81 -9.56 3.45 -4.28
C THR A 81 -10.57 2.31 -4.35
N GLN A 82 -10.68 1.54 -3.27
CA GLN A 82 -11.62 0.40 -3.22
C GLN A 82 -13.07 0.88 -3.03
N PRO A 83 -14.06 0.11 -3.53
CA PRO A 83 -13.89 -1.10 -4.34
C PRO A 83 -13.43 -0.79 -5.77
N SER A 84 -12.55 -1.65 -6.29
CA SER A 84 -12.03 -1.58 -7.67
C SER A 84 -12.83 -2.41 -8.69
N VAL A 85 -13.72 -3.29 -8.20
CA VAL A 85 -14.61 -4.14 -9.01
C VAL A 85 -16.04 -4.09 -8.49
N ASN A 86 -17.00 -4.25 -9.40
CA ASN A 86 -18.41 -4.43 -9.07
C ASN A 86 -18.67 -5.86 -8.56
N ALA A 87 -19.88 -6.10 -8.05
CA ALA A 87 -20.31 -7.42 -7.58
C ALA A 87 -20.28 -8.52 -8.67
N ASP A 88 -20.33 -8.13 -9.94
CA ASP A 88 -20.21 -9.02 -11.10
C ASP A 88 -18.77 -9.20 -11.60
N TRP A 89 -17.78 -8.72 -10.84
CA TRP A 89 -16.35 -8.72 -11.15
C TRP A 89 -15.92 -7.81 -12.31
N SER A 90 -16.82 -6.99 -12.87
CA SER A 90 -16.44 -5.95 -13.82
C SER A 90 -15.61 -4.87 -13.13
N ARG A 91 -14.56 -4.38 -13.79
CA ARG A 91 -13.72 -3.31 -13.28
C ARG A 91 -14.51 -2.02 -13.18
N ILE A 92 -14.36 -1.30 -12.08
CA ILE A 92 -14.94 0.03 -11.94
C ILE A 92 -14.00 1.04 -12.61
N PRO A 93 -14.44 1.77 -13.65
CA PRO A 93 -13.61 2.73 -14.34
C PRO A 93 -13.03 3.79 -13.39
N GLY A 94 -11.72 4.01 -13.48
CA GLY A 94 -11.01 5.01 -12.67
C GLY A 94 -10.75 4.61 -11.22
N ALA A 95 -11.06 3.36 -10.79
CA ALA A 95 -10.78 2.92 -9.42
C ALA A 95 -9.33 2.57 -9.18
N THR A 96 -8.66 2.11 -10.22
CA THR A 96 -7.24 1.82 -10.21
C THR A 96 -6.58 2.53 -11.37
N LEU A 97 -5.51 3.28 -11.10
CA LEU A 97 -4.55 3.69 -12.10
C LEU A 97 -3.25 2.89 -11.90
N SER A 98 -2.90 2.09 -12.90
CA SER A 98 -1.60 1.40 -12.95
C SER A 98 -0.64 2.22 -13.80
N VAL A 99 0.54 2.53 -13.26
CA VAL A 99 1.63 3.19 -14.01
C VAL A 99 2.86 2.29 -14.03
N PRO A 100 3.67 2.31 -15.09
CA PRO A 100 4.91 1.55 -15.13
C PRO A 100 5.86 1.93 -14.00
N LEU A 101 6.48 0.93 -13.40
CA LEU A 101 7.58 1.10 -12.46
C LEU A 101 8.82 1.52 -13.25
N LYS A 102 8.98 2.83 -13.50
CA LYS A 102 10.10 3.33 -14.30
C LYS A 102 11.42 3.21 -13.53
N ASP A 103 12.03 2.02 -13.38
CA ASP A 103 13.37 1.72 -12.80
C ASP A 103 13.79 2.45 -11.49
N THR A 104 12.87 3.07 -10.77
CA THR A 104 13.22 4.18 -9.83
C THR A 104 12.83 3.90 -8.39
N MET A 105 12.62 2.62 -8.03
CA MET A 105 12.49 2.21 -6.64
C MET A 105 13.82 1.77 -6.01
N ASP A 106 14.93 1.82 -6.74
CA ASP A 106 16.29 1.65 -6.18
C ASP A 106 16.75 2.84 -5.31
N SER A 107 16.09 3.98 -5.48
CA SER A 107 16.25 5.23 -4.74
C SER A 107 15.00 5.54 -3.91
N PHE A 108 15.16 6.38 -2.89
CA PHE A 108 14.04 6.75 -2.01
C PHE A 108 13.07 7.68 -2.72
N ARG A 109 11.82 7.23 -2.83
CA ARG A 109 10.71 7.96 -3.45
C ARG A 109 9.63 8.25 -2.42
N THR A 110 8.95 9.38 -2.58
CA THR A 110 7.85 9.76 -1.69
C THR A 110 6.54 9.39 -2.34
N HIS A 111 5.84 8.42 -1.74
CA HIS A 111 4.47 8.08 -2.09
C HIS A 111 3.55 8.78 -1.10
N ARG A 112 2.48 9.41 -1.60
CA ARG A 112 1.50 10.09 -0.76
C ARG A 112 0.09 9.85 -1.28
N PHE A 113 -0.85 9.69 -0.36
CA PHE A 113 -2.26 9.90 -0.66
C PHE A 113 -2.86 10.89 0.33
N ASP A 114 -3.72 11.76 -0.18
CA ASP A 114 -4.51 12.71 0.58
C ASP A 114 -5.98 12.30 0.43
N CYS A 115 -6.76 12.32 1.51
CA CYS A 115 -8.18 12.04 1.46
C CYS A 115 -9.00 13.02 2.29
N ASP A 116 -10.10 13.49 1.72
CA ASP A 116 -11.08 14.36 2.36
C ASP A 116 -12.49 14.08 1.81
N LEU A 117 -13.44 14.97 2.09
CA LEU A 117 -14.84 14.82 1.64
C LEU A 117 -15.02 14.85 0.11
N SER A 118 -14.01 15.30 -0.64
CA SER A 118 -14.01 15.40 -2.10
C SER A 118 -13.52 14.12 -2.78
N GLY A 119 -12.90 13.20 -2.03
CA GLY A 119 -12.26 12.00 -2.57
C GLY A 119 -10.83 11.81 -2.11
N SER A 120 -10.07 11.09 -2.93
CA SER A 120 -8.67 10.76 -2.70
C SER A 120 -7.78 11.24 -3.84
N LEU A 121 -6.62 11.78 -3.49
CA LEU A 121 -5.58 12.24 -4.41
C LEU A 121 -4.29 11.48 -4.13
N TYR A 122 -3.65 10.96 -5.18
CA TYR A 122 -2.44 10.16 -5.08
C TYR A 122 -1.26 10.84 -5.75
N TYR A 123 -0.10 10.79 -5.11
CA TYR A 123 1.11 11.48 -5.53
C TYR A 123 2.34 10.57 -5.52
N LEU A 124 3.25 10.85 -6.44
CA LEU A 124 4.63 10.35 -6.47
C LEU A 124 5.58 11.54 -6.57
N ASP A 125 6.46 11.71 -5.59
CA ASP A 125 7.37 12.86 -5.47
C ASP A 125 6.66 14.21 -5.67
N ASP A 126 5.58 14.41 -4.92
CA ASP A 126 4.74 15.60 -4.94
C ASP A 126 4.03 15.90 -6.27
N GLN A 127 4.16 15.04 -7.28
CA GLN A 127 3.39 15.12 -8.53
C GLN A 127 2.09 14.34 -8.39
N LEU A 128 0.96 14.96 -8.72
CA LEU A 128 -0.34 14.28 -8.76
C LEU A 128 -0.34 13.22 -9.87
N VAL A 129 -0.65 11.98 -9.52
CA VAL A 129 -0.67 10.84 -10.44
C VAL A 129 -2.10 10.38 -10.69
N HIS A 130 -2.93 10.33 -9.64
CA HIS A 130 -4.31 9.87 -9.72
C HIS A 130 -5.22 10.66 -8.79
N ALA A 131 -6.50 10.76 -9.16
CA ALA A 131 -7.55 11.37 -8.37
C ALA A 131 -8.83 10.56 -8.55
N ASP A 132 -9.50 10.25 -7.43
CA ASP A 132 -10.78 9.54 -7.42
C ASP A 132 -11.73 10.21 -6.44
N GLY A 133 -12.89 10.66 -6.93
CA GLY A 133 -13.94 11.29 -6.12
C GLY A 133 -14.80 10.29 -5.33
N ARG A 134 -14.55 8.98 -5.48
CA ARG A 134 -15.30 7.90 -4.83
C ARG A 134 -14.58 7.42 -3.57
N GLY A 135 -15.16 6.42 -2.91
CA GLY A 135 -14.52 5.70 -1.81
C GLY A 135 -14.10 6.59 -0.63
N VAL A 136 -14.76 7.75 -0.46
CA VAL A 136 -14.47 8.69 0.63
C VAL A 136 -14.62 7.96 1.97
N PRO A 137 -13.54 7.87 2.79
CA PRO A 137 -13.62 7.26 4.11
C PRO A 137 -14.75 7.86 4.95
N GLN A 138 -15.67 7.00 5.42
CA GLN A 138 -16.83 7.40 6.23
C GLN A 138 -16.64 7.13 7.72
N GLY A 139 -15.53 6.51 8.12
CA GLY A 139 -15.24 6.14 9.49
C GLY A 139 -13.77 5.84 9.72
N GLY A 140 -13.44 5.56 10.97
CA GLY A 140 -12.06 5.30 11.38
C GLY A 140 -11.48 4.04 10.76
N GLY A 141 -10.25 4.14 10.29
CA GLY A 141 -9.42 3.03 9.81
C GLY A 141 -7.99 3.12 10.34
N SER A 142 -7.12 2.28 9.80
CA SER A 142 -5.70 2.23 10.16
C SER A 142 -4.80 2.44 8.94
N LEU A 143 -3.62 3.01 9.18
CA LEU A 143 -2.58 3.10 8.17
C LEU A 143 -1.69 1.86 8.27
N GLN A 144 -1.38 1.26 7.13
CA GLN A 144 -0.64 0.01 7.03
C GLN A 144 0.46 0.11 5.97
N LEU A 145 1.55 -0.63 6.21
CA LEU A 145 2.62 -0.81 5.25
C LEU A 145 3.03 -2.28 5.26
N LYS A 146 3.08 -2.92 4.09
CA LYS A 146 3.44 -4.35 3.97
C LYS A 146 4.41 -4.57 2.81
N LEU A 147 5.20 -5.62 2.94
CA LEU A 147 5.97 -6.24 1.87
C LEU A 147 5.59 -7.72 1.84
N TRP A 148 4.91 -8.13 0.78
CA TRP A 148 4.25 -9.43 0.71
C TRP A 148 4.29 -10.06 -0.68
N ALA A 149 4.05 -11.37 -0.74
CA ALA A 149 3.80 -12.12 -1.96
C ALA A 149 2.90 -13.31 -1.64
N ASP A 150 2.03 -13.68 -2.59
CA ASP A 150 0.99 -14.68 -2.40
C ASP A 150 0.89 -15.71 -3.54
N GLY A 151 1.70 -15.59 -4.59
CA GLY A 151 1.62 -16.50 -5.73
C GLY A 151 0.51 -16.18 -6.74
N ASN A 152 -0.32 -15.17 -6.47
CA ASN A 152 -1.48 -14.87 -7.31
C ASN A 152 -1.03 -14.24 -8.63
N LYS A 153 -1.29 -14.93 -9.75
CA LYS A 153 -0.94 -14.47 -11.10
C LYS A 153 -1.53 -13.09 -11.46
N TRP A 154 -2.60 -12.66 -10.78
CA TRP A 154 -3.20 -11.36 -11.03
C TRP A 154 -2.51 -10.22 -10.29
N TRP A 155 -1.65 -10.51 -9.31
CA TRP A 155 -0.99 -9.50 -8.47
C TRP A 155 0.51 -9.72 -8.29
N THR A 156 0.95 -10.58 -7.37
CA THR A 156 2.38 -10.77 -7.10
C THR A 156 3.06 -11.79 -8.02
N GLY A 157 2.30 -12.74 -8.57
CA GLY A 157 2.85 -13.84 -9.37
C GLY A 157 3.72 -14.76 -8.53
N ILE A 158 4.60 -15.53 -9.17
CA ILE A 158 5.56 -16.40 -8.46
C ILE A 158 6.45 -15.53 -7.56
N PRO A 159 6.49 -15.78 -6.23
CA PRO A 159 7.28 -14.98 -5.32
C PRO A 159 8.78 -14.96 -5.69
N SER A 160 9.47 -13.86 -5.41
CA SER A 160 10.91 -13.74 -5.67
C SER A 160 11.71 -14.87 -5.01
N GLU A 161 12.66 -15.45 -5.75
CA GLU A 161 13.58 -16.47 -5.21
C GLU A 161 14.70 -15.83 -4.34
N SER A 162 14.84 -14.50 -4.36
CA SER A 162 15.80 -13.73 -3.55
C SER A 162 15.11 -12.89 -2.48
N ASP A 163 15.84 -12.51 -1.44
CA ASP A 163 15.31 -11.61 -0.40
C ASP A 163 15.00 -10.23 -1.01
N VAL A 164 13.77 -9.77 -0.82
CA VAL A 164 13.33 -8.41 -1.20
C VAL A 164 13.27 -7.56 0.06
N TYR A 165 13.84 -6.35 0.00
CA TYR A 165 13.86 -5.42 1.12
C TYR A 165 13.09 -4.15 0.81
N LEU A 166 12.14 -3.82 1.66
CA LEU A 166 11.50 -2.50 1.70
C LEU A 166 12.20 -1.66 2.77
N ARG A 167 12.91 -0.62 2.32
CA ARG A 167 13.59 0.35 3.18
C ARG A 167 12.72 1.59 3.32
N ILE A 168 12.50 2.00 4.56
CA ILE A 168 11.65 3.14 4.90
C ILE A 168 12.54 4.16 5.56
N ARG A 169 12.54 5.39 5.05
CA ARG A 169 13.26 6.51 5.65
C ARG A 169 12.37 7.27 6.62
N THR A 170 11.16 7.58 6.17
CA THR A 170 10.15 8.29 6.97
C THR A 170 8.76 7.82 6.62
N ILE A 171 7.88 7.89 7.62
CA ILE A 171 6.43 7.84 7.46
C ILE A 171 5.92 9.10 8.15
N SER A 172 5.04 9.87 7.50
CA SER A 172 4.41 11.04 8.10
C SER A 172 2.92 11.03 7.79
N ALA A 173 2.11 11.26 8.80
CA ALA A 173 0.66 11.27 8.69
C ALA A 173 0.12 12.47 9.45
N TYR A 174 -0.74 13.25 8.80
CA TYR A 174 -1.48 14.35 9.41
C TYR A 174 -2.95 14.09 9.13
N TYR A 175 -3.73 13.82 10.17
CA TYR A 175 -5.08 13.30 10.01
C TYR A 175 -6.02 13.75 11.10
N ASN A 176 -7.31 13.71 10.78
CA ASN A 176 -8.40 13.80 11.73
C ASN A 176 -8.74 12.41 12.26
N VAL A 177 -9.21 12.36 13.50
CA VAL A 177 -9.71 11.13 14.13
C VAL A 177 -11.23 11.17 14.28
N THR A 178 -11.88 10.01 14.25
CA THR A 178 -13.34 9.93 14.47
C THR A 178 -13.73 9.99 15.95
N THR A 179 -12.80 9.76 16.87
CA THR A 179 -13.07 9.89 18.31
C THR A 179 -12.91 11.33 18.77
N LYS A 180 -13.80 11.81 19.65
CA LYS A 180 -13.66 13.16 20.23
C LYS A 180 -12.40 13.20 21.09
N ALA A 181 -11.49 14.12 20.77
CA ALA A 181 -10.38 14.44 21.67
C ALA A 181 -10.96 14.90 23.02
N THR A 182 -10.73 14.13 24.08
CA THR A 182 -11.01 14.62 25.44
C THR A 182 -10.04 15.76 25.75
N ARG A 183 -10.48 16.78 26.50
CA ARG A 183 -9.62 17.93 26.84
C ARG A 183 -8.38 17.41 27.61
N GLY A 184 -7.19 17.47 26.98
CA GLY A 184 -5.94 16.86 27.49
C GLY A 184 -5.43 15.66 26.67
N ASP A 185 -6.11 15.31 25.57
CA ASP A 185 -5.69 14.26 24.65
C ASP A 185 -4.52 14.74 23.78
N THR A 186 -3.30 14.34 24.16
CA THR A 186 -2.03 14.64 23.46
C THR A 186 -1.77 13.70 22.28
N ARG A 187 -2.81 13.17 21.62
CA ARG A 187 -2.68 12.30 20.44
C ARG A 187 -2.02 12.94 19.20
N CYS A 188 -1.55 14.18 19.31
CA CYS A 188 -0.63 14.78 18.34
C CYS A 188 0.81 14.25 18.45
N ASP A 189 1.15 13.49 19.49
CA ASP A 189 2.53 13.10 19.76
C ASP A 189 2.73 11.59 19.51
N GLU A 190 3.46 11.29 18.43
CA GLU A 190 3.99 9.97 18.03
C GLU A 190 2.99 8.93 17.49
N LEU A 191 2.94 8.82 16.16
CA LEU A 191 2.38 7.67 15.46
C LEU A 191 3.20 6.41 15.81
N CYS A 192 2.77 5.63 16.80
CA CYS A 192 3.35 4.33 17.09
C CYS A 192 2.91 3.33 16.02
N ILE A 193 3.83 2.96 15.13
CA ILE A 193 3.68 1.90 14.15
C ILE A 193 4.28 0.63 14.76
N VAL A 194 3.51 -0.46 14.84
CA VAL A 194 3.93 -1.78 15.37
C VAL A 194 4.14 -2.75 14.23
#